data_AF-A0A182UKV9-F1
#
_entry.id   AF-A0A182UKV9-F1
#
_cell.length_a   1.000
_cell.length_b   1.000
_cell.length_c   1.000
_cell.angle_alpha   90.00
_cell.angle_beta   90.00
_cell.angle_gamma   90.00
#
_symmetry.space_group_name_H-M   'P 1'
#
loop_
_entity.id
_entity.type
_entity.pdbx_description
1 polymer ?
#
loop_
_entity_poly.entity_id
_entity_poly.type
_entity_poly.pdbx_seq_one_letter_code
_entity_poly.pdbx_strand_id
1 'polypeptide(L)'
;MGNGTVRRCMKRGRGHQTRIRLHYSLPISRLCISIIAKEKKETFLEALLNTCRQWYQERDKVLGAMQNSKNPSRPRFTSFMAFLTEMFCQLKRRQLQLRTECDGVPPPLVLLTVLGKCCEDCVQPPVRSLSEIECLFFVLTCIGRDLETHLPQQLESLLAGVRDAFLNSAASAPAIRRTLLQLIELQASHWQLPGNTVLYYYPSSK
;
A
#
# COMPACT_ATOMS: atom_id res chain seq x y z
N MET A 1 -9.02 6.54 19.04
CA MET A 1 -8.32 7.81 18.75
C MET A 1 -6.88 7.67 18.19
N GLY A 2 -6.41 6.49 17.74
CA GLY A 2 -4.97 6.24 17.47
C GLY A 2 -4.42 6.41 16.04
N ASN A 3 -5.24 6.59 15.00
CA ASN A 3 -4.74 6.59 13.59
C ASN A 3 -4.27 7.96 13.05
N GLY A 4 -4.48 9.05 13.81
CA GLY A 4 -4.20 10.41 13.36
C GLY A 4 -2.72 10.82 13.46
N THR A 5 -2.01 10.30 14.46
CA THR A 5 -0.67 10.77 14.83
C THR A 5 0.41 10.20 13.90
N VAL A 6 0.33 8.92 13.55
CA VAL A 6 1.24 8.26 12.58
C VAL A 6 1.09 8.88 11.19
N ARG A 7 -0.15 9.11 10.73
CA ARG A 7 -0.43 9.81 9.46
C ARG A 7 0.08 11.25 9.43
N ARG A 8 0.16 11.96 10.57
CA ARG A 8 0.68 13.33 10.65
C ARG A 8 2.22 13.38 10.62
N CYS A 9 2.90 12.49 11.34
CA CYS A 9 4.37 12.45 11.30
C CYS A 9 4.90 12.05 9.92
N MET A 10 4.27 11.08 9.25
CA MET A 10 4.67 10.66 7.91
C MET A 10 4.35 11.69 6.81
N LYS A 11 3.47 12.67 7.05
CA LYS A 11 3.26 13.77 6.09
C LYS A 11 4.50 14.66 5.94
N ARG A 12 5.36 14.76 6.97
CA ARG A 12 6.50 15.69 6.99
C ARG A 12 7.74 15.15 6.27
N GLY A 13 7.99 13.83 6.26
CA GLY A 13 9.21 13.22 5.71
C GLY A 13 9.14 12.63 4.29
N ARG A 14 8.03 12.76 3.55
CA ARG A 14 7.88 12.11 2.23
C ARG A 14 8.68 12.77 1.13
N GLY A 15 9.32 11.97 0.27
CA GLY A 15 9.85 12.38 -1.03
C GLY A 15 8.76 13.00 -1.92
N HIS A 16 9.18 13.94 -2.78
CA HIS A 16 8.28 14.76 -3.61
C HIS A 16 7.35 13.91 -4.50
N GLN A 17 7.88 12.81 -5.07
CA GLN A 17 7.15 11.94 -6.00
C GLN A 17 6.02 11.15 -5.33
N THR A 18 6.25 10.64 -4.12
CA THR A 18 5.26 9.90 -3.32
C THR A 18 4.12 10.83 -2.89
N ARG A 19 4.40 12.13 -2.66
CA ARG A 19 3.35 13.14 -2.39
C ARG A 19 2.46 13.38 -3.61
N ILE A 20 3.05 13.56 -4.80
CA ILE A 20 2.30 13.86 -6.04
C ILE A 20 1.34 12.73 -6.41
N ARG A 21 1.76 11.45 -6.34
CA ARG A 21 0.88 10.32 -6.66
C ARG A 21 -0.33 10.25 -5.71
N LEU A 22 -0.13 10.57 -4.44
CA LEU A 22 -1.20 10.61 -3.43
C LEU A 22 -2.19 11.78 -3.62
N HIS A 23 -1.78 12.87 -4.29
CA HIS A 23 -2.66 14.03 -4.52
C HIS A 23 -3.87 13.67 -5.38
N TYR A 24 -3.73 12.76 -6.35
CA TYR A 24 -4.82 12.37 -7.24
C TYR A 24 -5.59 11.15 -6.76
N SER A 25 -4.95 10.20 -6.07
CA SER A 25 -5.61 8.97 -5.59
C SER A 25 -6.79 9.24 -4.65
N LEU A 26 -6.63 10.16 -3.69
CA LEU A 26 -7.69 10.47 -2.72
C LEU A 26 -8.94 11.10 -3.37
N PRO A 27 -8.83 12.18 -4.19
CA PRO A 27 -9.98 12.73 -4.91
C PRO A 27 -10.71 11.70 -5.78
N ILE A 28 -9.97 10.88 -6.54
CA ILE A 28 -10.55 9.85 -7.40
C ILE A 28 -11.30 8.82 -6.54
N SER A 29 -10.72 8.37 -5.43
CA SER A 29 -11.39 7.42 -4.54
C SER A 29 -12.70 7.98 -3.95
N ARG A 30 -12.74 9.27 -3.63
CA ARG A 30 -13.96 9.95 -3.14
C ARG A 30 -15.03 10.02 -4.22
N LEU A 31 -14.64 10.24 -5.47
CA LEU A 31 -15.55 10.23 -6.60
C LEU A 31 -16.17 8.83 -6.77
N CYS A 32 -15.34 7.78 -6.80
CA CYS A 32 -15.82 6.40 -6.86
C CYS A 32 -16.83 6.09 -5.75
N ILE A 33 -16.53 6.48 -4.51
CA ILE A 33 -17.43 6.28 -3.36
C ILE A 33 -18.73 7.06 -3.52
N SER A 34 -18.68 8.27 -4.08
CA SER A 34 -19.88 9.07 -4.34
C SER A 34 -20.77 8.44 -5.41
N ILE A 35 -20.19 7.74 -6.39
CA ILE A 35 -20.93 6.96 -7.39
C ILE A 35 -21.54 5.72 -6.72
N ILE A 36 -20.74 4.94 -5.99
CA ILE A 36 -21.17 3.73 -5.28
C ILE A 36 -22.35 4.04 -4.34
N ALA A 37 -22.29 5.13 -3.58
CA ALA A 37 -23.34 5.50 -2.64
C ALA A 37 -24.67 5.90 -3.31
N LYS A 38 -24.64 6.32 -4.58
CA LYS A 38 -25.84 6.73 -5.34
C LYS A 38 -26.39 5.61 -6.21
N GLU A 39 -25.59 4.58 -6.48
CA GLU A 39 -25.97 3.50 -7.38
C GLU A 39 -26.78 2.43 -6.65
N LYS A 40 -27.93 2.04 -7.22
CA LYS A 40 -28.82 1.04 -6.62
C LYS A 40 -28.42 -0.41 -6.94
N LYS A 41 -27.80 -0.64 -8.09
CA LYS A 41 -27.46 -1.98 -8.59
C LYS A 41 -26.05 -2.42 -8.23
N GLU A 42 -25.24 -1.51 -7.69
CA GLU A 42 -23.83 -1.73 -7.34
C GLU A 42 -22.93 -2.24 -8.51
N THR A 43 -23.41 -2.11 -9.75
CA THR A 43 -22.69 -2.53 -10.95
C THR A 43 -21.37 -1.79 -11.14
N PHE A 44 -21.29 -0.51 -10.76
CA PHE A 44 -20.04 0.24 -10.78
C PHE A 44 -19.04 -0.31 -9.76
N LEU A 45 -19.49 -0.68 -8.56
CA LEU A 45 -18.61 -1.28 -7.55
C LEU A 45 -18.05 -2.61 -8.05
N GLU A 46 -18.92 -3.49 -8.55
CA GLU A 46 -18.51 -4.78 -9.09
C GLU A 46 -17.51 -4.62 -10.24
N ALA A 47 -17.82 -3.77 -11.22
CA ALA A 47 -16.94 -3.48 -12.34
C ALA A 47 -15.60 -2.90 -11.88
N LEU A 48 -15.60 -2.01 -10.88
CA LEU A 48 -14.38 -1.43 -10.32
C LEU A 48 -13.50 -2.49 -9.66
N LEU A 49 -14.08 -3.38 -8.85
CA LEU A 49 -13.35 -4.48 -8.19
C LEU A 49 -12.77 -5.45 -9.23
N ASN A 50 -13.56 -5.83 -10.22
CA ASN A 50 -13.12 -6.67 -11.35
C ASN A 50 -11.97 -6.02 -12.10
N THR A 51 -12.07 -4.73 -12.40
CA THR A 51 -11.01 -3.96 -13.05
C THR A 51 -9.73 -3.94 -12.20
N CYS A 52 -9.84 -3.73 -10.88
CA CYS A 52 -8.67 -3.76 -9.99
C CYS A 52 -7.98 -5.14 -9.98
N ARG A 53 -8.76 -6.23 -9.92
CA ARG A 53 -8.24 -7.59 -10.00
C ARG A 53 -7.52 -7.83 -11.34
N GLN A 54 -8.15 -7.45 -12.45
CA GLN A 54 -7.58 -7.61 -13.79
C GLN A 54 -6.29 -6.80 -13.97
N TRP A 55 -6.26 -5.54 -13.53
CA TRP A 55 -5.06 -4.70 -13.63
C TRP A 55 -3.88 -5.27 -12.85
N TYR A 56 -4.14 -5.94 -11.72
CA TYR A 56 -3.11 -6.67 -11.00
C TYR A 56 -2.68 -7.95 -11.74
N GLN A 57 -3.63 -8.74 -12.26
CA GLN A 57 -3.30 -9.95 -13.03
C GLN A 57 -2.42 -9.62 -14.24
N GLU A 58 -2.71 -8.52 -14.95
CA GLU A 58 -1.98 -8.04 -16.12
C GLU A 58 -0.92 -6.98 -15.77
N ARG A 59 -0.47 -6.91 -14.52
CA ARG A 59 0.38 -5.82 -14.00
C ARG A 59 1.63 -5.54 -14.81
N ASP A 60 2.32 -6.54 -15.34
CA ASP A 60 3.52 -6.31 -16.15
C ASP A 60 3.19 -5.56 -17.45
N LYS A 61 2.00 -5.79 -18.02
CA LYS A 61 1.54 -5.12 -19.24
C LYS A 61 0.96 -3.74 -18.95
N VAL A 62 0.15 -3.62 -17.90
CA VAL A 62 -0.67 -2.42 -17.62
C VAL A 62 0.05 -1.44 -16.69
N LEU A 63 0.69 -1.97 -15.64
CA LEU A 63 1.31 -1.21 -14.55
C LEU A 63 2.84 -1.08 -14.70
N GLY A 64 3.42 -1.79 -15.67
CA GLY A 64 4.82 -1.75 -16.06
C GLY A 64 5.57 -3.00 -15.61
N ALA A 65 6.35 -3.57 -16.54
CA ALA A 65 7.13 -4.77 -16.31
C ALA A 65 8.31 -4.52 -15.35
N MET A 66 8.68 -5.56 -14.61
CA MET A 66 9.84 -5.55 -13.71
C MET A 66 11.20 -5.65 -14.46
N GLN A 67 11.20 -5.80 -15.79
CA GLN A 67 12.38 -6.12 -16.59
C GLN A 67 13.34 -4.94 -16.81
N ASN A 68 14.64 -5.17 -16.58
CA ASN A 68 15.89 -4.55 -17.09
C ASN A 68 15.86 -3.09 -17.60
N SER A 69 14.98 -2.27 -17.08
CA SER A 69 14.91 -0.84 -17.39
C SER A 69 16.00 -0.10 -16.64
N LYS A 70 16.63 0.86 -17.31
CA LYS A 70 17.52 1.86 -16.68
C LYS A 70 16.83 2.64 -15.55
N ASN A 71 15.50 2.59 -15.50
CA ASN A 71 14.69 3.15 -14.43
C ASN A 71 13.95 2.03 -13.67
N PRO A 72 14.40 1.64 -12.47
CA PRO A 72 13.79 0.56 -11.69
C PRO A 72 12.42 0.92 -11.11
N SER A 73 11.93 2.15 -11.27
CA SER A 73 10.64 2.57 -10.71
C SER A 73 9.47 2.24 -11.64
N ARG A 74 8.42 1.59 -11.11
CA ARG A 74 7.12 1.41 -11.79
C ARG A 74 6.12 2.47 -11.30
N PRO A 75 6.09 3.69 -11.89
CA PRO A 75 5.24 4.78 -11.42
C PRO A 75 3.75 4.42 -11.47
N ARG A 76 3.30 3.72 -12.52
CA ARG A 76 1.90 3.28 -12.65
C ARG A 76 1.51 2.29 -11.56
N PHE A 77 2.38 1.32 -11.27
CA PHE A 77 2.20 0.36 -10.18
C PHE A 77 2.02 1.05 -8.82
N THR A 78 2.92 1.97 -8.45
CA THR A 78 2.78 2.71 -7.18
C THR A 78 1.55 3.62 -7.13
N SER A 79 1.14 4.23 -8.25
CA SER A 79 -0.10 5.03 -8.32
C SER A 79 -1.34 4.13 -8.15
N PHE A 80 -1.31 2.93 -8.72
CA PHE A 80 -2.35 1.92 -8.54
C PHE A 80 -2.46 1.47 -7.08
N MET A 81 -1.34 1.14 -6.43
CA MET A 81 -1.30 0.83 -4.98
C MET A 81 -1.86 1.97 -4.13
N ALA A 82 -1.50 3.23 -4.45
CA ALA A 82 -2.03 4.40 -3.76
C ALA A 82 -3.55 4.56 -3.94
N PHE A 83 -4.06 4.34 -5.16
CA PHE A 83 -5.50 4.34 -5.42
C PHE A 83 -6.23 3.24 -4.64
N LEU A 84 -5.75 2.00 -4.72
CA LEU A 84 -6.32 0.87 -3.98
C LEU A 84 -6.36 1.15 -2.47
N THR A 85 -5.28 1.71 -1.92
CA THR A 85 -5.18 2.04 -0.49
C THR A 85 -6.22 3.07 -0.07
N GLU A 86 -6.41 4.13 -0.86
CA GLU A 86 -7.42 5.14 -0.58
C GLU A 86 -8.84 4.57 -0.74
N MET A 87 -9.09 3.78 -1.79
CA MET A 87 -10.37 3.08 -1.98
C MET A 87 -10.73 2.18 -0.81
N PHE A 88 -9.80 1.31 -0.38
CA PHE A 88 -9.97 0.45 0.79
C PHE A 88 -10.29 1.26 2.05
N CYS A 89 -9.50 2.31 2.31
CA CYS A 89 -9.72 3.19 3.46
C CYS A 89 -11.10 3.88 3.43
N GLN A 90 -11.57 4.29 2.25
CA GLN A 90 -12.88 4.92 2.12
C GLN A 90 -14.02 3.94 2.36
N LEU A 91 -13.98 2.75 1.75
CA LEU A 91 -15.00 1.72 1.96
C LEU A 91 -15.11 1.32 3.44
N LYS A 92 -13.96 1.09 4.09
CA LYS A 92 -13.90 0.76 5.52
C LYS A 92 -14.47 1.88 6.41
N ARG A 93 -14.17 3.15 6.10
CA ARG A 93 -14.66 4.29 6.90
C ARG A 93 -16.13 4.58 6.73
N ARG A 94 -16.66 4.38 5.52
CA ARG A 94 -18.05 4.71 5.20
C ARG A 94 -19.02 3.63 5.64
N GLN A 95 -18.55 2.39 5.85
CA GLN A 95 -19.39 1.26 6.27
C GLN A 95 -20.70 1.19 5.47
N LEU A 96 -20.57 1.36 4.16
CA LEU A 96 -21.73 1.30 3.27
C LEU A 96 -22.37 -0.09 3.41
N GLN A 97 -23.70 -0.13 3.46
CA GLN A 97 -24.47 -1.38 3.45
C GLN A 97 -24.46 -1.96 2.05
N LEU A 98 -23.31 -2.50 1.64
CA LEU A 98 -23.10 -3.07 0.32
C LEU A 98 -23.67 -4.49 0.30
N ARG A 99 -24.36 -4.81 -0.79
CA ARG A 99 -24.84 -6.17 -1.07
C ARG A 99 -23.93 -6.94 -2.02
N THR A 100 -23.02 -6.23 -2.69
CA THR A 100 -22.04 -6.82 -3.60
C THR A 100 -21.11 -7.72 -2.81
N GLU A 101 -21.09 -8.99 -3.19
CA GLU A 101 -20.07 -9.94 -2.82
C GLU A 101 -19.39 -10.42 -4.10
N CYS A 102 -18.06 -10.35 -4.16
CA CYS A 102 -17.32 -10.93 -5.27
C CYS A 102 -16.94 -12.35 -4.87
N ASP A 103 -17.62 -13.35 -5.42
CA ASP A 103 -17.36 -14.76 -5.09
C ASP A 103 -17.54 -15.05 -3.58
N GLY A 104 -18.52 -14.39 -2.94
CA GLY A 104 -18.77 -14.47 -1.48
C GLY A 104 -17.81 -13.63 -0.63
N VAL A 105 -16.90 -12.86 -1.25
CA VAL A 105 -15.92 -12.02 -0.54
C VAL A 105 -16.41 -10.57 -0.46
N PRO A 106 -16.37 -9.94 0.72
CA PRO A 106 -16.82 -8.55 0.87
C PRO A 106 -15.87 -7.59 0.13
N PRO A 107 -16.38 -6.48 -0.46
CA PRO A 107 -15.62 -5.56 -1.30
C PRO A 107 -14.31 -5.02 -0.68
N PRO A 108 -14.28 -4.63 0.62
CA PRO A 108 -13.02 -4.20 1.24
C PRO A 108 -11.97 -5.31 1.29
N LEU A 109 -12.38 -6.57 1.50
CA LEU A 109 -11.47 -7.70 1.56
C LEU A 109 -10.90 -8.04 0.18
N VAL A 110 -11.69 -7.90 -0.89
CA VAL A 110 -11.19 -8.02 -2.27
C VAL A 110 -10.04 -7.05 -2.52
N LEU A 111 -10.21 -5.77 -2.19
CA LEU A 111 -9.17 -4.76 -2.34
C LEU A 111 -7.96 -5.04 -1.44
N LEU A 112 -8.19 -5.48 -0.20
CA LEU A 112 -7.13 -5.81 0.75
C LEU A 112 -6.26 -6.96 0.24
N THR A 113 -6.87 -8.01 -0.35
CA THR A 113 -6.16 -9.13 -0.96
C THR A 113 -5.31 -8.67 -2.15
N VAL A 114 -5.85 -7.83 -3.03
CA VAL A 114 -5.07 -7.28 -4.16
C VAL A 114 -3.91 -6.42 -3.65
N LEU A 115 -4.14 -5.56 -2.65
CA LEU A 115 -3.11 -4.75 -2.01
C LEU A 115 -2.01 -5.61 -1.39
N GLY A 116 -2.36 -6.68 -0.68
CA GLY A 116 -1.40 -7.61 -0.11
C GLY A 116 -0.48 -8.20 -1.18
N LYS A 117 -1.05 -8.62 -2.31
CA LYS A 117 -0.27 -9.18 -3.43
C LYS A 117 0.63 -8.12 -4.06
N CYS A 118 0.15 -6.88 -4.23
CA CYS A 118 1.00 -5.77 -4.67
C CYS A 118 2.16 -5.51 -3.70
N CYS A 119 1.95 -5.67 -2.39
CA CYS A 119 3.00 -5.50 -1.39
C CYS A 119 4.08 -6.59 -1.51
N GLU A 120 3.66 -7.84 -1.75
CA GLU A 120 4.59 -8.97 -1.95
C GLU A 120 5.47 -8.73 -3.19
N ASP A 121 4.90 -8.23 -4.29
CA ASP A 121 5.64 -7.85 -5.50
C ASP A 121 6.70 -6.75 -5.27
N CYS A 122 6.53 -5.89 -4.27
CA CYS A 122 7.52 -4.84 -3.97
C CYS A 122 8.80 -5.39 -3.34
N VAL A 123 8.74 -6.57 -2.73
CA VAL A 123 9.87 -7.21 -2.02
C VAL A 123 10.44 -8.41 -2.77
N GLN A 124 9.89 -8.74 -3.94
CA GLN A 124 10.46 -9.77 -4.81
C GLN A 124 11.88 -9.38 -5.25
N PRO A 125 12.88 -10.26 -5.10
CA PRO A 125 14.23 -9.99 -5.58
C PRO A 125 14.28 -9.85 -7.11
N PRO A 126 15.09 -8.92 -7.66
CA PRO A 126 15.93 -7.98 -6.94
C PRO A 126 15.18 -6.69 -6.54
N VAL A 127 15.25 -6.31 -5.26
CA VAL A 127 14.68 -5.04 -4.76
C VAL A 127 15.58 -3.87 -5.13
N ARG A 128 15.17 -3.08 -6.14
CA ARG A 128 15.99 -2.00 -6.73
C ARG A 128 15.36 -0.61 -6.65
N SER A 129 14.08 -0.50 -6.30
CA SER A 129 13.31 0.75 -6.39
C SER A 129 12.98 1.31 -5.01
N LEU A 130 13.67 2.38 -4.61
CA LEU A 130 13.33 3.11 -3.38
C LEU A 130 11.87 3.62 -3.43
N SER A 131 11.40 4.10 -4.58
CA SER A 131 10.02 4.59 -4.73
C SER A 131 8.97 3.51 -4.45
N GLU A 132 9.24 2.24 -4.78
CA GLU A 132 8.31 1.15 -4.50
C GLU A 132 8.35 0.76 -3.03
N ILE A 133 9.54 0.74 -2.40
CA ILE A 133 9.69 0.46 -0.98
C ILE A 133 9.09 1.57 -0.10
N GLU A 134 9.22 2.83 -0.48
CA GLU A 134 8.51 3.93 0.18
C GLU A 134 6.99 3.83 0.02
N CYS A 135 6.52 3.37 -1.16
CA CYS A 135 5.10 3.13 -1.41
C CYS A 135 4.59 1.97 -0.54
N LEU A 136 5.30 0.85 -0.51
CA LEU A 136 5.04 -0.30 0.37
C LEU A 136 4.91 0.14 1.83
N PHE A 137 5.90 0.89 2.33
CA PHE A 137 5.89 1.41 3.69
C PHE A 137 4.63 2.24 3.96
N PHE A 138 4.30 3.18 3.07
CA PHE A 138 3.07 3.97 3.18
C PHE A 138 1.80 3.10 3.20
N VAL A 139 1.68 2.14 2.29
CA VAL A 139 0.52 1.26 2.21
C VAL A 139 0.36 0.48 3.52
N LEU A 140 1.44 -0.14 4.01
CA LEU A 140 1.40 -0.92 5.24
C LEU A 140 1.14 -0.08 6.50
N THR A 141 1.49 1.20 6.51
CA THR A 141 1.07 2.09 7.61
C THR A 141 -0.44 2.38 7.60
N CYS A 142 -1.10 2.22 6.45
CA CYS A 142 -2.53 2.42 6.31
C CYS A 142 -3.33 1.16 6.59
N ILE A 143 -2.82 -0.02 6.18
CA ILE A 143 -3.59 -1.27 6.14
C ILE A 143 -2.93 -2.43 6.90
N GLY A 144 -1.74 -2.26 7.50
CA GLY A 144 -0.99 -3.37 8.09
C GLY A 144 -1.77 -4.14 9.16
N ARG A 145 -2.49 -3.42 10.03
CA ARG A 145 -3.39 -4.03 11.03
C ARG A 145 -4.56 -4.78 10.40
N ASP A 146 -5.06 -4.29 9.27
CA ASP A 146 -6.14 -4.96 8.53
C ASP A 146 -5.64 -6.26 7.88
N LEU A 147 -4.43 -6.26 7.31
CA LEU A 147 -3.76 -7.48 6.83
C LEU A 147 -3.55 -8.48 7.95
N GLU A 148 -3.05 -8.04 9.11
CA GLU A 148 -2.85 -8.88 10.29
C GLU A 148 -4.14 -9.54 10.77
N THR A 149 -5.25 -8.81 10.72
CA THR A 149 -6.55 -9.30 11.19
C THR A 149 -7.21 -10.25 10.19
N HIS A 150 -7.16 -9.93 8.89
CA HIS A 150 -7.96 -10.61 7.88
C HIS A 150 -7.18 -11.57 7.00
N LEU A 151 -5.87 -11.35 6.83
CA LEU A 151 -4.99 -12.12 5.93
C LEU A 151 -3.64 -12.44 6.61
N PRO A 152 -3.62 -13.05 7.81
CA PRO A 152 -2.40 -13.21 8.61
C PRO A 152 -1.30 -14.02 7.92
N GLN A 153 -1.66 -15.09 7.20
CA GLN A 153 -0.70 -15.90 6.43
C GLN A 153 -0.05 -15.10 5.30
N GLN A 154 -0.80 -14.24 4.62
CA GLN A 154 -0.26 -13.39 3.57
C GLN A 154 0.66 -12.32 4.16
N LEU A 155 0.30 -11.75 5.31
CA LEU A 155 1.17 -10.82 6.01
C LEU A 155 2.48 -11.49 6.45
N GLU A 156 2.43 -12.73 6.94
CA GLU A 156 3.61 -13.50 7.33
C GLU A 156 4.57 -13.71 6.15
N SER A 157 4.04 -14.16 5.00
CA SER A 157 4.77 -14.27 3.72
C SER A 157 5.43 -12.95 3.33
N LEU A 158 4.66 -11.85 3.36
CA LEU A 158 5.16 -10.51 3.04
C LEU A 158 6.31 -10.09 3.97
N LEU A 159 6.17 -10.30 5.28
CA LEU A 159 7.22 -9.92 6.25
C LEU A 159 8.46 -10.79 6.15
N ALA A 160 8.33 -12.07 5.76
CA ALA A 160 9.47 -12.89 5.39
C ALA A 160 10.21 -12.26 4.20
N GLY A 161 9.50 -11.91 3.13
CA GLY A 161 10.07 -11.22 1.97
C GLY A 161 10.73 -9.87 2.33
N VAL A 162 10.16 -9.09 3.25
CA VAL A 162 10.78 -7.85 3.76
C VAL A 162 12.11 -8.12 4.47
N ARG A 163 12.16 -9.15 5.34
CA ARG A 163 13.38 -9.54 6.07
C ARG A 163 14.44 -10.07 5.11
N ASP A 164 14.05 -10.91 4.16
CA ASP A 164 14.95 -11.43 3.14
C ASP A 164 15.50 -10.30 2.26
N ALA A 165 14.64 -9.35 1.85
CA ALA A 165 15.07 -8.17 1.10
C ALA A 165 16.04 -7.30 1.91
N PHE A 166 15.88 -7.19 3.23
CA PHE A 166 16.79 -6.46 4.11
C PHE A 166 18.13 -7.18 4.34
N LEU A 167 18.14 -8.50 4.45
CA LEU A 167 19.34 -9.31 4.63
C LEU A 167 20.16 -9.44 3.33
N ASN A 168 19.47 -9.67 2.21
CA ASN A 168 20.08 -9.75 0.88
C ASN A 168 20.40 -8.38 0.27
N SER A 169 20.12 -7.30 1.02
CA SER A 169 20.22 -5.91 0.60
C SER A 169 21.66 -5.38 0.49
N ALA A 170 22.69 -6.22 0.64
CA ALA A 170 24.10 -5.80 0.59
C ALA A 170 24.47 -5.09 -0.73
N ALA A 171 23.73 -5.34 -1.82
CA ALA A 171 23.85 -4.64 -3.10
C ALA A 171 22.83 -3.49 -3.33
N SER A 172 21.93 -3.25 -2.37
CA SER A 172 20.87 -2.24 -2.47
C SER A 172 21.26 -0.92 -1.80
N ALA A 173 20.68 0.19 -2.25
CA ALA A 173 21.01 1.52 -1.72
C ALA A 173 20.70 1.63 -0.21
N PRO A 174 21.53 2.35 0.59
CA PRO A 174 21.32 2.52 2.04
C PRO A 174 19.91 3.01 2.43
N ALA A 175 19.29 3.85 1.59
CA ALA A 175 17.94 4.34 1.81
C ALA A 175 16.86 3.23 1.76
N ILE A 176 17.04 2.22 0.90
CA ILE A 176 16.15 1.05 0.82
C ILE A 176 16.26 0.27 2.12
N ARG A 177 17.48 -0.06 2.54
CA ARG A 177 17.75 -0.77 3.80
C ARG A 177 17.18 -0.05 5.02
N ARG A 178 17.33 1.28 5.08
CA ARG A 178 16.73 2.13 6.14
C ARG A 178 15.21 1.99 6.17
N THR A 179 14.55 2.00 5.01
CA THR A 179 13.08 1.93 4.91
C THR A 179 12.56 0.53 5.24
N LEU A 180 13.27 -0.52 4.81
CA LEU A 180 12.93 -1.91 5.17
C LEU A 180 13.05 -2.15 6.68
N LEU A 181 14.11 -1.65 7.31
CA LEU A 181 14.25 -1.73 8.77
C LEU A 181 13.11 -1.00 9.48
N GLN A 182 12.77 0.21 9.01
CA GLN A 182 11.65 0.98 9.55
C GLN A 182 10.33 0.20 9.46
N LEU A 183 10.13 -0.54 8.37
CA LEU A 183 8.95 -1.38 8.19
C LEU A 183 8.90 -2.56 9.16
N ILE A 184 10.05 -3.21 9.40
CA ILE A 184 10.17 -4.28 10.40
C ILE A 184 9.84 -3.75 11.79
N GLU A 185 10.39 -2.60 12.18
CA GLU A 185 10.12 -1.96 13.47
C GLU A 185 8.66 -1.50 13.61
N LEU A 186 8.05 -1.01 12.52
CA LEU A 186 6.64 -0.66 12.50
C LEU A 186 5.76 -1.87 12.82
N GLN A 187 6.06 -3.02 12.22
CA GLN A 187 5.31 -4.24 12.50
C GLN A 187 5.55 -4.75 13.92
N ALA A 188 6.80 -4.78 14.38
CA ALA A 188 7.15 -5.17 15.74
C ALA A 188 6.49 -4.27 16.81
N SER A 189 6.18 -3.03 16.44
CA SER A 189 5.47 -2.06 17.29
C SER A 189 3.95 -2.04 17.06
N HIS A 190 3.36 -3.14 16.60
CA HIS A 190 1.92 -3.30 16.35
C HIS A 190 1.32 -2.19 15.46
N TRP A 191 2.05 -1.85 14.40
CA TRP A 191 1.69 -0.84 13.40
C TRP A 191 1.66 0.59 13.94
N GLN A 192 2.38 0.85 15.04
CA GLN A 192 2.50 2.17 15.65
C GLN A 192 3.96 2.44 16.05
N LEU A 193 4.66 3.24 15.26
CA LEU A 193 6.06 3.56 15.56
C LEU A 193 6.19 4.38 16.86
N PRO A 194 7.05 3.95 17.80
CA PRO A 194 7.37 4.71 19.00
C PRO A 194 8.03 6.06 18.70
N GLY A 195 7.86 7.05 19.59
CA GLY A 195 8.33 8.41 19.36
C GLY A 195 9.85 8.55 19.17
N ASN A 196 10.64 7.77 19.92
CA ASN A 196 12.09 7.67 19.77
C ASN A 196 12.50 7.10 18.40
N THR A 197 11.79 6.08 17.91
CA THR A 197 12.01 5.54 16.56
C THR A 197 11.70 6.59 15.48
N VAL A 198 10.62 7.36 15.65
CA VAL A 198 10.29 8.46 14.73
C VAL A 198 11.41 9.50 14.67
N LEU A 199 12.04 9.86 15.80
CA LEU A 199 13.17 10.80 15.84
C LEU A 199 14.40 10.27 15.11
N TYR A 200 14.66 8.96 15.19
CA TYR A 200 15.76 8.32 14.44
C TYR A 200 15.53 8.40 12.92
N TYR A 201 14.30 8.17 12.46
CA TYR A 201 13.97 8.19 11.04
C TYR A 201 13.78 9.60 10.47
N TYR A 202 13.29 10.53 11.27
CA TYR A 202 13.00 11.91 10.90
C TYR A 202 13.56 12.88 11.95
N PRO A 203 14.90 13.04 12.02
CA PRO A 203 15.49 14.00 12.92
C PRO A 203 14.97 15.40 12.55
N SER A 204 14.59 16.18 13.56
CA SER A 204 14.25 17.58 13.32
C SER A 204 15.53 18.27 12.81
N SER A 205 15.54 18.66 11.54
CA SER A 205 16.58 19.53 10.99
C SER A 205 16.63 20.80 11.83
N LYS A 206 17.81 21.08 12.41
CA LYS A 206 18.13 22.41 12.95
C LYS A 206 18.12 23.44 11.83
#